data_AF-A0A518GWJ6-F1
#
_entry.id   AF-A0A518GWJ6-F1
#
_cell.length_a   1.000
_cell.length_b   1.000
_cell.length_c   1.000
_cell.angle_alpha   90.00
_cell.angle_beta   90.00
_cell.angle_gamma   90.00
#
_symmetry.space_group_name_H-M   'P 1'
#
loop_
_entity.id
_entity.type
_entity.pdbx_description
1 polymer ?
#
loop_
_entity_poly.entity_id
_entity_poly.type
_entity_poly.pdbx_seq_one_letter_code
_entity_poly.pdbx_strand_id
1 'polypeptide(L)' 'METEKILCFASMIVAGLVALLFLLDLILGIFGRYIALDILFVLGAAFVIWQGVETYRELK' A
#
# COMPACT_ATOMS: atom_id res chain seq x y z
N MET A 1 -20.47 7.09 -7.57
CA MET A 1 -19.42 8.13 -7.69
C MET A 1 -18.83 8.58 -6.36
N GLU A 2 -19.55 9.22 -5.42
CA GLU A 2 -18.92 9.64 -4.13
C GLU A 2 -18.40 8.45 -3.31
N THR A 3 -19.20 7.39 -3.17
CA THR A 3 -18.80 6.18 -2.45
C THR A 3 -17.58 5.50 -3.08
N GLU A 4 -17.49 5.47 -4.41
CA GLU A 4 -16.33 4.91 -5.13
C GLU A 4 -15.04 5.69 -4.83
N LYS A 5 -15.10 7.02 -4.78
CA LYS A 5 -13.94 7.87 -4.42
C LYS A 5 -13.48 7.62 -2.99
N ILE A 6 -14.42 7.48 -2.05
CA ILE A 6 -14.13 7.16 -0.65
C ILE A 6 -13.46 5.79 -0.55
N LEU A 7 -13.99 4.78 -1.24
CA LEU A 7 -13.43 3.44 -1.26
C LEU A 7 -12.02 3.43 -1.86
N CYS A 8 -11.80 4.11 -2.99
CA CYS A 8 -10.49 4.25 -3.61
C CYS A 8 -9.46 4.88 -2.65
N PHE A 9 -9.84 5.96 -1.98
CA PHE A 9 -8.96 6.63 -1.02
C PHE A 9 -8.67 5.78 0.21
N ALA A 10 -9.68 5.10 0.76
CA ALA A 10 -9.51 4.18 1.88
C ALA A 10 -8.56 3.03 1.55
N SER A 11 -8.68 2.42 0.36
CA SER A 11 -7.78 1.37 -0.10
C SER A 11 -6.33 1.85 -0.22
N MET A 12 -6.10 3.07 -0.73
CA MET A 12 -4.76 3.65 -0.80
C MET A 12 -4.15 3.90 0.59
N ILE A 13 -4.96 4.36 1.56
CA ILE A 13 -4.49 4.54 2.95
C ILE A 13 -4.04 3.20 3.54
N VAL A 14 -4.86 2.16 3.40
CA VAL A 14 -4.52 0.82 3.92
C VAL A 14 -3.24 0.30 3.26
N ALA A 15 -3.09 0.46 1.95
CA ALA A 15 -1.85 0.10 1.25
C ALA A 15 -0.64 0.88 1.80
N GLY A 16 -0.77 2.18 2.06
CA GLY A 16 0.29 2.99 2.69
C GLY A 16 0.69 2.48 4.07
N LEU A 17 -0.27 2.05 4.89
CA LEU A 17 0.00 1.45 6.21
C LEU A 17 0.73 0.10 6.08
N VAL A 18 0.36 -0.72 5.10
CA VAL A 18 1.05 -1.99 4.80
C VAL A 18 2.49 -1.72 4.37
N ALA A 19 2.73 -0.78 3.46
CA ALA A 19 4.08 -0.39 3.04
C ALA A 19 4.92 0.06 4.23
N LEU A 20 4.36 0.91 5.11
CA LEU A 20 5.06 1.40 6.30
C LEU A 20 5.44 0.25 7.26
N LEU A 21 4.51 -0.68 7.51
CA LEU A 21 4.74 -1.81 8.41
C LEU A 21 5.88 -2.69 7.93
N PHE A 22 5.90 -3.05 6.64
CA PHE A 22 6.95 -3.90 6.09
C PHE A 22 8.26 -3.16 5.81
N LEU A 23 8.24 -1.84 5.59
CA LEU A 23 9.46 -1.02 5.59
C LEU A 23 10.10 -1.00 6.98
N LEU A 24 9.30 -0.83 8.03
CA LEU A 24 9.80 -0.89 9.41
C LEU A 24 10.34 -2.28 9.73
N ASP A 25 9.66 -3.33 9.28
CA ASP A 25 10.14 -4.70 9.49
C ASP A 25 11.45 -5.00 8.75
N LEU A 26 11.59 -4.51 7.51
CA LEU A 26 12.83 -4.65 6.75
C LEU A 26 14.03 -3.99 7.46
N ILE A 27 13.80 -2.86 8.15
CA ILE A 27 14.85 -2.10 8.85
C ILE A 27 15.13 -2.69 10.24
N LEU A 28 14.08 -3.07 10.98
CA LEU A 28 14.15 -3.41 12.41
C LEU A 28 14.10 -4.92 12.68
N GLY A 29 13.56 -5.72 11.77
CA GLY A 29 13.43 -7.18 11.85
C GLY A 29 12.49 -7.67 12.95
N ILE A 30 11.36 -6.98 13.15
CA ILE A 30 10.38 -7.22 14.23
C ILE A 30 9.66 -8.57 14.06
N PHE A 31 9.34 -8.99 12.84
CA PHE A 31 8.60 -10.21 12.52
C PHE A 31 9.49 -11.40 12.15
N GLY A 32 10.80 -11.31 12.41
CA GLY A 32 11.81 -12.24 11.92
C GLY A 32 12.24 -11.84 10.52
N ARG A 33 13.55 -11.73 10.26
CA ARG A 33 14.12 -11.14 9.04
C ARG A 33 13.75 -11.90 7.75
N TYR A 34 12.55 -11.70 7.23
CA TYR A 34 12.05 -12.28 6.00
C TYR A 34 12.12 -11.27 4.85
N ILE A 35 13.35 -10.87 4.50
CA ILE A 35 13.63 -9.78 3.55
C ILE A 35 12.85 -9.90 2.24
N ALA A 36 12.72 -11.11 1.69
CA ALA A 36 11.97 -11.32 0.46
C ALA A 36 10.47 -10.99 0.63
N LEU A 37 9.88 -11.38 1.75
CA LEU A 37 8.49 -11.09 2.07
C LEU A 37 8.30 -9.57 2.22
N ASP A 38 9.18 -8.92 2.98
CA ASP A 38 9.11 -7.48 3.24
C ASP A 38 9.15 -6.67 1.95
N ILE A 39 10.08 -7.00 1.06
CA ILE A 39 10.20 -6.34 -0.26
C ILE A 39 8.93 -6.57 -1.09
N LEU A 40 8.40 -7.80 -1.13
CA LEU A 40 7.21 -8.10 -1.91
C LEU A 40 5.97 -7.34 -1.41
N PHE A 41 5.81 -7.19 -0.09
CA PHE A 41 4.71 -6.39 0.47
C PHE A 41 4.86 -4.90 0.20
N VAL A 42 6.08 -4.36 0.29
CA VAL A 42 6.33 -2.95 -0.05
C VAL A 42 6.04 -2.68 -1.53
N LEU A 43 6.51 -3.55 -2.43
CA LEU A 43 6.22 -3.42 -3.87
C LEU A 43 4.73 -3.57 -4.17
N GLY A 44 4.06 -4.56 -3.56
CA GLY A 44 2.62 -4.77 -3.73
C GLY A 44 1.81 -3.56 -3.29
N ALA A 45 2.13 -2.99 -2.13
CA ALA A 45 1.51 -1.76 -1.65
C ALA A 45 1.76 -0.57 -2.60
N ALA A 46 2.97 -0.43 -3.15
CA ALA A 46 3.27 0.60 -4.13
C ALA A 46 2.43 0.46 -5.42
N PHE A 47 2.21 -0.77 -5.91
CA PHE A 47 1.31 -1.02 -7.03
C PHE A 47 -0.14 -0.63 -6.73
N VAL A 48 -0.64 -0.95 -5.54
CA VAL A 48 -2.01 -0.57 -5.13
C VAL A 48 -2.17 0.95 -5.05
N ILE A 49 -1.17 1.66 -4.51
CA ILE A 49 -1.18 3.13 -4.45
C ILE A 49 -1.16 3.71 -5.87
N TRP A 50 -0.28 3.22 -6.75
CA TRP A 50 -0.22 3.69 -8.14
C TRP A 50 -1.55 3.47 -8.86
N GLN A 51 -2.12 2.26 -8.78
CA GLN A 51 -3.43 1.95 -9.37
C GLN A 51 -4.55 2.81 -8.78
N GLY A 52 -4.51 3.07 -7.48
CA GLY A 52 -5.47 3.94 -6.81
C GLY A 52 -5.40 5.39 -7.29
N VAL A 53 -4.19 5.92 -7.55
CA VAL A 53 -4.01 7.26 -8.10
C VAL A 53 -4.58 7.36 -9.52
N GLU A 54 -4.33 6.37 -10.38
CA GLU A 54 -4.91 6.34 -11.73
C GLU A 54 -6.43 6.24 -11.69
N THR A 55 -6.96 5.34 -10.85
CA THR A 55 -8.42 5.18 -10.67
C THR A 55 -9.08 6.46 -10.15
N TYR A 56 -8.45 7.15 -9.19
CA TYR A 56 -8.96 8.42 -8.68
C TYR A 56 -8.99 9.52 -9.75
N ARG A 57 -8.01 9.54 -10.66
CA ARG A 57 -7.96 10.47 -11.80
C ARG A 57 -9.08 10.20 -12.79
N GLU A 58 -9.42 8.94 -13.04
CA GLU A 58 -10.52 8.54 -13.93
C GLU A 58 -11.90 8.84 -13.33
N LEU A 59 -12.06 8.71 -12.01
CA LEU A 59 -13.30 9.05 -11.30
C LEU A 59 -13.55 10.56 -11.19
N LYS A 60 -12.56 11.41 -11.53
CA LYS A 60 -12.63 12.87 -11.39
C LYS A 60 -13.57 13.48 -12.42
#